data_AF-A0A669F7W5-F1
#
_entry.id   AF-A0A669F7W5-F1
#
_cell.length_a   1.000
_cell.length_b   1.000
_cell.length_c   1.000
_cell.angle_alpha   90.00
_cell.angle_beta   90.00
_cell.angle_gamma   90.00
#
_symmetry.space_group_name_H-M   'P 1'
#
loop_
_entity.id
_entity.type
_entity.pdbx_description
1 polymer ?
#
loop_
_entity_poly.entity_id
_entity_poly.type
_entity_poly.pdbx_seq_one_letter_code
_entity_poly.pdbx_strand_id
1 'polypeptide(L)'
;MVDTVHRLGKKDNAVSNKVPRPIIIQFSMRTARDEVWRKSKEARVCKELNIKFKEDFSKEDREARIKLWPKVQEARNNGRRAFLKEGYAIIDGLKNNVKRKAMFLFCKEIKANILFLQETHSGKEEETFWKHQWGDSILYSHGTTHSAGVMILFNKFAGRVIDHKSDGMGHWIMVLVEVCEQKIILINVYGYNNRSLNRNMMSNLSKLIANWSTTYGSTQVITGGDFNLAPNSWLDREPQRGKQPEHDSIIWDFCTTTNMIDYWRMTNPNTKKYTWFSPSNKNVCSRLDYWLVSQTVSSYVTKCETQSTPLTDHCLISLLLSL
;
A
#
# COMPACT_ATOMS: atom_id res chain seq x y z
N MET A 1 34.11 7.85 -12.27
CA MET A 1 34.10 6.55 -11.55
C MET A 1 33.84 6.81 -10.07
N VAL A 2 34.69 7.61 -9.41
CA VAL A 2 34.33 8.41 -8.23
C VAL A 2 34.14 9.85 -8.70
N ASP A 3 33.17 10.57 -8.14
CA ASP A 3 32.85 11.97 -8.46
C ASP A 3 33.48 12.91 -7.43
N THR A 4 33.04 12.82 -6.17
CA THR A 4 33.59 13.62 -5.07
C THR A 4 33.90 12.77 -3.85
N VAL A 5 34.89 13.18 -3.07
CA VAL A 5 35.27 12.55 -1.81
C VAL A 5 35.39 13.64 -0.76
N HIS A 6 34.62 13.52 0.32
CA HIS A 6 34.57 14.54 1.36
C HIS A 6 34.68 13.91 2.76
N ARG A 7 35.53 14.49 3.62
CA ARG A 7 35.60 14.10 5.03
C ARG A 7 34.54 14.85 5.82
N LEU A 8 33.68 14.13 6.51
CA LEU A 8 32.64 14.71 7.36
C LEU A 8 33.22 15.18 8.70
N GLY A 9 32.76 16.36 9.16
CA GLY A 9 33.07 16.92 10.48
C GLY A 9 34.37 17.73 10.56
N LYS A 10 34.50 18.48 11.66
CA LYS A 10 35.69 19.30 11.96
C LYS A 10 36.88 18.41 12.34
N LYS A 11 38.10 18.89 12.08
CA LYS A 11 39.33 18.19 12.46
C LYS A 11 39.53 18.39 13.98
N ASP A 12 39.33 17.35 14.77
CA ASP A 12 39.66 17.41 16.20
C ASP A 12 41.18 17.44 16.39
N ASN A 13 41.66 18.44 17.13
CA ASN A 13 43.08 18.64 17.46
C ASN A 13 43.46 17.96 18.79
N ALA A 14 42.52 17.29 19.47
CA ALA A 14 42.76 16.66 20.76
C ALA A 14 43.35 15.24 20.60
N VAL A 15 44.46 14.99 21.28
CA VAL A 15 45.30 13.78 21.16
C VAL A 15 44.62 12.50 21.69
N SER A 16 43.51 12.62 22.43
CA SER A 16 42.99 11.53 23.27
C SER A 16 41.82 10.71 22.70
N ASN A 17 41.22 11.05 21.55
CA ASN A 17 40.18 10.20 20.94
C ASN A 17 40.31 10.17 19.41
N LYS A 18 41.19 9.30 18.89
CA LYS A 18 41.40 9.09 17.45
C LYS A 18 40.28 8.23 16.82
N VAL A 19 39.05 8.74 16.76
CA VAL A 19 38.05 8.16 15.86
C VAL A 19 38.27 8.76 14.46
N PRO A 20 38.59 7.95 13.43
CA PRO A 20 38.81 8.45 12.09
C PRO A 20 37.53 9.10 11.53
N ARG A 21 37.69 10.29 10.91
CA ARG A 21 36.57 11.03 10.32
C ARG A 21 35.88 10.21 9.22
N PRO A 22 34.54 10.10 9.24
CA PRO A 22 33.81 9.46 8.16
C PRO A 22 34.08 10.15 6.83
N ILE A 23 34.05 9.38 5.74
CA ILE A 23 34.24 9.87 4.38
C ILE A 23 32.97 9.60 3.59
N ILE A 24 32.40 10.62 2.98
CA ILE A 24 31.39 10.49 1.93
C ILE A 24 32.11 10.39 0.59
N ILE A 25 31.71 9.39 -0.19
CA ILE A 25 32.18 9.17 -1.56
C ILE A 25 30.95 9.24 -2.46
N GLN A 26 30.90 10.26 -3.31
CA GLN A 26 29.91 10.36 -4.37
C GLN A 26 30.47 9.67 -5.61
N PHE A 27 29.63 8.91 -6.31
CA PHE A 27 30.01 8.21 -7.53
C PHE A 27 29.27 8.84 -8.71
N SER A 28 29.99 9.10 -9.80
CA SER A 28 29.42 9.65 -11.03
C SER A 28 28.53 8.64 -11.76
N MET A 29 28.63 7.35 -11.41
CA MET A 29 27.87 6.25 -11.99
C MET A 29 27.45 5.26 -10.91
N ARG A 30 26.18 4.87 -10.91
CA ARG A 30 25.63 3.87 -9.98
C ARG A 30 26.33 2.51 -10.08
N THR A 31 26.65 2.08 -11.30
CA THR A 31 27.37 0.82 -11.55
C THR A 31 28.75 0.78 -10.88
N ALA A 32 29.47 1.90 -10.89
CA ALA A 32 30.76 2.03 -10.21
C ALA A 32 30.62 1.96 -8.68
N ARG A 33 29.61 2.63 -8.12
CA ARG A 33 29.27 2.55 -6.69
C ARG A 33 28.98 1.11 -6.27
N ASP A 34 28.10 0.44 -7.01
CA ASP A 34 27.62 -0.90 -6.67
C ASP A 34 28.74 -1.93 -6.77
N GLU A 35 29.64 -1.78 -7.74
CA GLU A 35 30.81 -2.64 -7.89
C GLU A 35 31.83 -2.46 -6.75
N VAL A 36 32.11 -1.20 -6.35
CA VAL A 36 32.95 -0.91 -5.18
C VAL A 36 32.32 -1.48 -3.91
N TRP A 37 31.01 -1.29 -3.74
CA TRP A 37 30.29 -1.81 -2.59
C TRP A 37 30.36 -3.33 -2.51
N ARG A 38 30.09 -4.03 -3.62
CA ARG A 38 30.16 -5.49 -3.72
C ARG A 38 31.57 -6.00 -3.38
N LYS A 39 32.60 -5.42 -3.98
CA LYS A 39 34.00 -5.79 -3.73
C LYS A 39 34.42 -5.52 -2.28
N SER A 40 33.91 -4.46 -1.65
CA SER A 40 34.28 -4.08 -0.28
C SER A 40 33.83 -5.08 0.80
N LYS A 41 32.73 -5.81 0.59
CA LYS A 41 32.16 -6.73 1.59
C LYS A 41 33.10 -7.87 1.96
N GLU A 42 33.89 -8.34 1.00
CA GLU A 42 34.78 -9.49 1.17
C GLU A 42 36.27 -9.10 1.13
N ALA A 43 36.58 -7.84 0.81
CA ALA A 43 37.95 -7.35 0.69
C ALA A 43 38.73 -7.50 2.01
N ARG A 44 39.87 -8.21 1.94
CA ARG A 44 40.77 -8.46 3.07
C ARG A 44 41.21 -7.14 3.74
N VAL A 45 41.58 -6.15 2.93
CA VAL A 45 41.96 -4.81 3.40
C VAL A 45 40.86 -4.10 4.20
N CYS A 46 39.59 -4.27 3.83
CA CYS A 46 38.48 -3.65 4.58
C CYS A 46 38.29 -4.32 5.95
N LYS A 47 38.52 -5.63 6.03
CA LYS A 47 38.47 -6.39 7.29
C LYS A 47 39.64 -6.04 8.21
N GLU A 48 40.87 -6.06 7.70
CA GLU A 48 42.09 -5.76 8.45
C GLU A 48 42.11 -4.33 9.00
N LEU A 49 41.62 -3.35 8.21
CA LEU A 49 41.61 -1.93 8.59
C LEU A 49 40.28 -1.48 9.22
N ASN A 50 39.34 -2.41 9.47
CA ASN A 50 38.00 -2.14 10.01
C ASN A 50 37.24 -1.03 9.25
N ILE A 51 37.40 -1.00 7.92
CA ILE A 51 36.71 -0.06 7.03
C ILE A 51 35.32 -0.60 6.72
N LYS A 52 34.29 0.21 6.96
CA LYS A 52 32.89 -0.14 6.71
C LYS A 52 32.27 0.84 5.74
N PHE A 53 31.80 0.33 4.61
CA PHE A 53 30.96 1.08 3.69
C PHE A 53 29.51 1.02 4.16
N LYS A 54 28.86 2.18 4.23
CA LYS A 54 27.44 2.32 4.55
C LYS A 54 26.83 3.31 3.56
N GLU A 55 25.58 3.09 3.17
CA GLU A 55 24.85 4.03 2.33
C GLU A 55 24.51 5.22 3.21
N ASP A 56 24.77 6.41 2.68
CA ASP A 56 24.39 7.62 3.39
C ASP A 56 22.87 7.74 3.37
N PHE A 57 22.32 8.19 4.49
CA PHE A 57 20.88 8.35 4.62
C PHE A 57 20.40 9.58 3.86
N SER A 58 19.23 9.47 3.22
CA SER A 58 18.55 10.64 2.66
C SER A 58 18.26 11.66 3.78
N LYS A 59 17.92 12.90 3.39
CA LYS A 59 17.53 13.93 4.36
C LYS A 59 16.33 13.46 5.18
N GLU A 60 15.36 12.82 4.52
CA GLU A 60 14.16 12.27 5.13
C GLU A 60 14.50 11.14 6.12
N ASP A 61 15.43 10.24 5.76
CA ASP A 61 15.90 9.18 6.65
C ASP A 61 16.61 9.72 7.90
N ARG A 62 17.39 10.81 7.75
CA ARG A 62 18.05 11.47 8.89
C ARG A 62 17.03 12.11 9.83
N GLU A 63 16.04 12.81 9.29
CA GLU A 63 14.96 13.43 10.06
C GLU A 63 14.10 12.37 10.77
N ALA A 64 13.73 11.30 10.07
CA ALA A 64 13.01 10.17 10.64
C ALA A 64 13.81 9.52 11.78
N ARG A 65 15.12 9.33 11.61
CA ARG A 65 15.99 8.81 12.68
C ARG A 65 16.05 9.72 13.90
N ILE A 66 16.23 11.02 13.73
CA ILE A 66 16.25 11.98 14.84
C ILE A 66 14.95 11.89 15.64
N LYS A 67 13.80 11.80 14.95
CA LYS A 67 12.48 11.70 15.59
C LYS A 67 12.22 10.35 16.28
N LEU A 68 12.72 9.26 15.71
CA LEU A 68 12.41 7.90 16.15
C LEU A 68 13.43 7.33 17.15
N TRP A 69 14.66 7.84 17.18
CA TRP A 69 15.72 7.34 18.05
C TRP A 69 15.39 7.43 19.56
N PRO A 70 14.80 8.54 20.07
CA PRO A 70 14.42 8.61 21.48
C PRO A 70 13.45 7.48 21.88
N LYS A 71 12.50 7.15 21.00
CA LYS A 71 11.51 6.07 21.23
C LYS A 71 12.14 4.68 21.22
N VAL A 72 13.16 4.47 20.38
CA VAL A 72 13.93 3.21 20.36
C VAL A 72 14.76 3.07 21.62
N GLN A 73 15.35 4.16 22.12
CA GLN A 73 16.10 4.16 23.37
C GLN A 73 15.19 3.91 24.58
N GLU A 74 14.07 4.60 24.68
CA GLU A 74 13.05 4.38 25.72
C GLU A 74 12.59 2.92 25.76
N ALA A 75 12.28 2.34 24.61
CA ALA A 75 11.88 0.94 24.52
C ALA A 75 12.99 -0.02 25.00
N ARG A 76 14.25 0.23 24.64
CA ARG A 76 15.39 -0.58 25.13
C ARG A 76 15.58 -0.47 26.64
N ASN A 77 15.45 0.74 27.18
CA ASN A 77 15.56 0.97 28.62
C ASN A 77 14.48 0.21 29.40
N ASN A 78 13.31 0.02 28.78
CA ASN A 78 12.20 -0.78 29.32
C ASN A 78 12.33 -2.29 29.01
N GLY A 79 13.52 -2.78 28.61
CA GLY A 79 13.78 -4.21 28.36
C GLY A 79 13.23 -4.75 27.04
N ARG A 80 12.73 -3.89 26.14
CA ARG A 80 12.08 -4.29 24.88
C ARG A 80 13.10 -4.43 23.74
N ARG A 81 12.84 -5.33 22.79
CA ARG A 81 13.69 -5.51 21.59
C ARG A 81 13.39 -4.42 20.57
N ALA A 82 14.20 -3.35 20.55
CA ALA A 82 14.00 -2.25 19.61
C ALA A 82 15.20 -1.94 18.70
N PHE A 83 14.95 -1.63 17.43
CA PHE A 83 15.97 -1.20 16.47
C PHE A 83 15.39 -0.32 15.35
N LEU A 84 16.26 0.51 14.77
CA LEU A 84 15.92 1.31 13.58
C LEU A 84 16.28 0.54 12.30
N LYS A 85 15.38 0.53 11.33
CA LYS A 85 15.61 0.03 9.97
C LYS A 85 15.02 1.02 8.97
N GLU A 86 15.84 1.57 8.07
CA GLU A 86 15.40 2.34 6.89
C GLU A 86 14.28 3.38 7.19
N GLY A 87 14.52 4.29 8.13
CA GLY A 87 13.53 5.33 8.48
C GLY A 87 12.39 4.87 9.42
N TYR A 88 12.39 3.62 9.88
CA TYR A 88 11.38 3.06 10.79
C TYR A 88 11.98 2.55 12.10
N ALA A 89 11.19 2.63 13.18
CA ALA A 89 11.47 1.94 14.44
C ALA A 89 10.67 0.64 14.49
N ILE A 90 11.34 -0.46 14.84
CA ILE A 90 10.76 -1.75 15.15
C ILE A 90 10.94 -1.95 16.65
N ILE A 91 9.85 -2.21 17.38
CA ILE A 91 9.86 -2.46 18.82
C ILE A 91 9.07 -3.76 19.06
N ASP A 92 9.72 -4.77 19.62
CA ASP A 92 9.20 -6.14 19.81
C ASP A 92 8.60 -6.76 18.56
N GLY A 93 9.14 -6.45 17.39
CA GLY A 93 8.64 -6.95 16.10
C GLY A 93 7.49 -6.13 15.50
N LEU A 94 6.90 -5.19 16.25
CA LEU A 94 5.81 -4.35 15.75
C LEU A 94 6.34 -3.24 14.82
N LYS A 95 5.95 -3.29 13.54
CA LYS A 95 6.31 -2.29 12.53
C LYS A 95 5.43 -1.03 12.63
N ASN A 96 6.11 0.12 12.58
CA ASN A 96 5.59 1.42 12.15
C ASN A 96 4.21 1.86 12.68
N ASN A 97 4.11 2.01 14.00
CA ASN A 97 2.97 2.66 14.66
C ASN A 97 2.65 4.07 14.12
N VAL A 98 3.63 4.79 13.56
CA VAL A 98 3.46 6.18 13.11
C VAL A 98 2.70 6.25 11.79
N LYS A 99 3.10 5.49 10.75
CA LYS A 99 2.37 5.47 9.46
C LYS A 99 0.95 4.94 9.65
N ARG A 100 0.76 3.86 10.41
CA ARG A 100 -0.58 3.34 10.72
C ARG A 100 -1.43 4.37 11.44
N LYS A 101 -0.91 5.00 12.50
CA LYS A 101 -1.66 6.02 13.24
C LYS A 101 -2.03 7.21 12.37
N ALA A 102 -1.10 7.69 11.53
CA ALA A 102 -1.39 8.76 10.60
C ALA A 102 -2.45 8.34 9.56
N MET A 103 -2.41 7.11 9.06
CA MET A 103 -3.42 6.58 8.15
C MET A 103 -4.80 6.49 8.81
N PHE A 104 -4.90 5.97 10.04
CA PHE A 104 -6.17 5.92 10.76
C PHE A 104 -6.74 7.31 11.04
N LEU A 105 -5.89 8.28 11.39
CA LEU A 105 -6.31 9.67 11.56
C LEU A 105 -6.80 10.26 10.23
N PHE A 106 -6.07 10.05 9.14
CA PHE A 106 -6.51 10.46 7.81
C PHE A 106 -7.87 9.83 7.44
N CYS A 107 -8.05 8.53 7.64
CA CYS A 107 -9.31 7.82 7.40
C CYS A 107 -10.47 8.40 8.23
N LYS A 108 -10.23 8.82 9.48
CA LYS A 108 -11.27 9.48 10.31
C LYS A 108 -11.69 10.83 9.75
N GLU A 109 -10.74 11.61 9.21
CA GLU A 109 -11.04 12.90 8.57
C GLU A 109 -11.84 12.77 7.28
N ILE A 110 -11.68 11.66 6.55
CA ILE A 110 -12.50 11.36 5.36
C ILE A 110 -13.98 11.20 5.71
N LYS A 111 -14.31 10.79 6.95
CA LYS A 111 -15.69 10.59 7.44
C LYS A 111 -16.53 9.64 6.57
N ALA A 112 -15.89 8.74 5.82
CA ALA A 112 -16.58 7.67 5.11
C ALA A 112 -17.12 6.63 6.11
N ASN A 113 -18.23 5.99 5.76
CA ASN A 113 -18.84 4.96 6.62
C ASN A 113 -18.11 3.62 6.53
N ILE A 114 -17.54 3.32 5.37
CA ILE A 114 -16.78 2.10 5.10
C ILE A 114 -15.53 2.49 4.33
N LEU A 115 -14.36 2.02 4.75
CA LEU A 115 -13.09 2.27 4.08
C LEU A 115 -12.37 0.96 3.76
N PHE A 116 -11.83 0.87 2.54
CA PHE A 116 -11.00 -0.24 2.11
C PHE A 116 -9.53 0.17 2.16
N LEU A 117 -8.70 -0.64 2.81
CA LEU A 117 -7.24 -0.46 2.81
C LEU A 117 -6.57 -1.73 2.29
N GLN A 118 -5.49 -1.53 1.53
CA GLN A 118 -4.61 -2.57 0.98
C GLN A 118 -3.19 -2.40 1.54
N GLU A 119 -2.32 -3.38 1.30
CA GLU A 119 -0.92 -3.39 1.79
C GLU A 119 -0.79 -3.10 3.30
N THR A 120 -1.74 -3.64 4.05
CA THR A 120 -1.86 -3.33 5.48
C THR A 120 -0.73 -3.95 6.29
N HIS A 121 -0.14 -5.06 5.79
CA HIS A 121 0.86 -5.86 6.50
C HIS A 121 0.42 -6.20 7.94
N SER A 122 -0.88 -6.39 8.13
CA SER A 122 -1.49 -6.72 9.41
C SER A 122 -1.22 -8.18 9.78
N GLY A 123 -1.00 -8.44 11.06
CA GLY A 123 -0.99 -9.77 11.64
C GLY A 123 -2.14 -9.95 12.64
N LYS A 124 -2.38 -11.22 13.02
CA LYS A 124 -3.40 -11.58 14.01
C LYS A 124 -3.09 -11.01 15.40
N GLU A 125 -1.82 -10.90 15.74
CA GLU A 125 -1.35 -10.41 17.03
C GLU A 125 -1.76 -8.95 17.28
N GLU A 126 -1.93 -8.16 16.23
CA GLU A 126 -2.25 -6.74 16.34
C GLU A 126 -3.74 -6.39 16.25
N GLU A 127 -4.62 -7.34 15.92
CA GLU A 127 -6.05 -7.09 15.65
C GLU A 127 -6.73 -6.34 16.81
N THR A 128 -6.53 -6.82 18.04
CA THR A 128 -7.13 -6.20 19.23
C THR A 128 -6.66 -4.76 19.37
N PHE A 129 -5.35 -4.52 19.27
CA PHE A 129 -4.79 -3.17 19.43
C PHE A 129 -5.26 -2.22 18.32
N TRP A 130 -5.30 -2.69 17.07
CA TRP A 130 -5.71 -1.86 15.93
C TRP A 130 -7.20 -1.54 15.99
N LYS A 131 -8.04 -2.50 16.41
CA LYS A 131 -9.46 -2.27 16.66
C LYS A 131 -9.68 -1.19 17.72
N HIS A 132 -8.98 -1.25 18.85
CA HIS A 132 -9.05 -0.20 19.87
C HIS A 132 -8.59 1.16 19.36
N GLN A 133 -7.49 1.20 18.59
CA GLN A 133 -6.96 2.45 18.04
C GLN A 133 -7.93 3.08 17.02
N TRP A 134 -8.58 2.25 16.20
CA TRP A 134 -9.58 2.68 15.24
C TRP A 134 -10.86 3.16 15.95
N GLY A 135 -11.32 2.40 16.94
CA GLY A 135 -12.49 2.74 17.75
C GLY A 135 -13.83 2.27 17.17
N ASP A 136 -13.80 1.39 16.18
CA ASP A 136 -14.98 0.75 15.57
C ASP A 136 -14.54 -0.62 14.98
N SER A 137 -15.43 -1.30 14.26
CA SER A 137 -15.21 -2.62 13.70
C SER A 137 -14.21 -2.59 12.54
N ILE A 138 -13.38 -3.64 12.49
CA ILE A 138 -12.44 -3.91 11.41
C ILE A 138 -12.60 -5.36 11.01
N LEU A 139 -12.64 -5.61 9.71
CA LEU A 139 -12.50 -6.94 9.13
C LEU A 139 -11.14 -7.04 8.43
N TYR A 140 -10.48 -8.19 8.57
CA TYR A 140 -9.12 -8.41 8.11
C TYR A 140 -9.04 -9.59 7.15
N SER A 141 -8.26 -9.44 6.08
CA SER A 141 -7.59 -10.56 5.41
C SER A 141 -6.10 -10.35 5.57
N HIS A 142 -5.45 -11.17 6.39
CA HIS A 142 -4.03 -11.03 6.67
C HIS A 142 -3.20 -11.63 5.55
N GLY A 143 -2.14 -10.91 5.18
CA GLY A 143 -1.06 -11.45 4.36
C GLY A 143 0.08 -11.93 5.25
N THR A 144 1.31 -11.62 4.84
CA THR A 144 2.47 -11.73 5.72
C THR A 144 2.79 -10.39 6.33
N THR A 145 3.67 -10.35 7.34
CA THR A 145 4.18 -9.10 7.92
C THR A 145 5.03 -8.25 6.95
N HIS A 146 5.25 -8.74 5.72
CA HIS A 146 6.08 -8.12 4.70
C HIS A 146 5.39 -7.93 3.34
N SER A 147 4.20 -8.49 3.15
CA SER A 147 3.52 -8.49 1.86
C SER A 147 2.03 -8.71 2.04
N ALA A 148 1.25 -7.98 1.24
CA ALA A 148 -0.21 -8.08 1.17
C ALA A 148 -0.91 -7.73 2.49
N GLY A 149 -2.19 -8.10 2.56
CA GLY A 149 -3.10 -7.81 3.65
C GLY A 149 -4.07 -6.72 3.27
N VAL A 150 -5.36 -7.02 3.31
CA VAL A 150 -6.45 -6.07 3.09
C VAL A 150 -7.32 -5.96 4.35
N MET A 151 -7.94 -4.80 4.55
CA MET A 151 -8.91 -4.63 5.64
C MET A 151 -10.08 -3.76 5.22
N ILE A 152 -11.20 -3.96 5.89
CA ILE A 152 -12.38 -3.11 5.79
C ILE A 152 -12.59 -2.45 7.15
N LEU A 153 -12.49 -1.13 7.18
CA LEU A 153 -12.76 -0.31 8.35
C LEU A 153 -14.20 0.18 8.30
N PHE A 154 -14.96 -0.03 9.36
CA PHE A 154 -16.28 0.58 9.54
C PHE A 154 -16.15 1.83 10.40
N ASN A 155 -16.89 2.89 10.11
CA ASN A 155 -16.87 4.12 10.90
C ASN A 155 -18.26 4.73 10.98
N LYS A 156 -18.92 4.58 12.13
CA LYS A 156 -20.31 5.04 12.31
C LYS A 156 -21.20 4.51 11.18
N PHE A 157 -20.96 3.27 10.76
CA PHE A 157 -21.77 2.61 9.76
C PHE A 157 -23.14 2.31 10.37
N ALA A 158 -24.20 2.85 9.77
CA ALA A 158 -25.56 2.69 10.29
C ALA A 158 -26.18 1.32 9.97
N GLY A 159 -25.56 0.56 9.08
CA GLY A 159 -25.99 -0.80 8.75
C GLY A 159 -25.35 -1.86 9.66
N ARG A 160 -25.50 -3.12 9.26
CA ARG A 160 -24.91 -4.27 9.95
C ARG A 160 -24.15 -5.18 8.99
N VAL A 161 -23.11 -5.83 9.51
CA VAL A 161 -22.42 -6.92 8.81
C VAL A 161 -23.22 -8.21 9.00
N ILE A 162 -23.53 -8.88 7.89
CA ILE A 162 -24.30 -10.14 7.87
C ILE A 162 -23.38 -11.34 7.80
N ASP A 163 -22.41 -11.30 6.88
CA ASP A 163 -21.44 -12.37 6.67
C ASP A 163 -20.15 -11.79 6.06
N HIS A 164 -19.03 -12.47 6.22
CA HIS A 164 -17.77 -12.10 5.58
C HIS A 164 -16.90 -13.32 5.28
N LYS A 165 -16.10 -13.22 4.22
CA LYS A 165 -15.12 -14.22 3.81
C LYS A 165 -13.88 -13.54 3.30
N SER A 166 -12.72 -14.11 3.57
CA SER A 166 -11.44 -13.62 3.07
C SER A 166 -10.62 -14.73 2.44
N ASP A 167 -9.58 -14.36 1.71
CA ASP A 167 -8.54 -15.32 1.33
C ASP A 167 -7.56 -15.60 2.47
N GLY A 168 -6.74 -16.63 2.29
CA GLY A 168 -5.65 -16.96 3.21
C GLY A 168 -4.33 -16.23 2.91
N MET A 169 -4.28 -15.42 1.84
CA MET A 169 -3.06 -14.76 1.37
C MET A 169 -3.10 -13.23 1.52
N GLY A 170 -4.21 -12.66 1.99
CA GLY A 170 -4.33 -11.22 2.23
C GLY A 170 -4.59 -10.39 0.97
N HIS A 171 -5.12 -10.98 -0.10
CA HIS A 171 -5.39 -10.31 -1.36
C HIS A 171 -6.84 -9.89 -1.55
N TRP A 172 -7.80 -10.47 -0.82
CA TRP A 172 -9.17 -9.98 -0.85
C TRP A 172 -9.95 -10.27 0.43
N ILE A 173 -10.95 -9.44 0.68
CA ILE A 173 -11.99 -9.68 1.67
C ILE A 173 -13.34 -9.26 1.09
N MET A 174 -14.32 -10.13 1.24
CA MET A 174 -15.70 -9.99 0.78
C MET A 174 -16.60 -9.95 2.02
N VAL A 175 -17.48 -8.95 2.10
CA VAL A 175 -18.41 -8.77 3.23
C VAL A 175 -19.79 -8.46 2.68
N LEU A 176 -20.81 -9.08 3.28
CA LEU A 176 -22.20 -8.77 3.04
C LEU A 176 -22.64 -7.83 4.15
N VAL A 177 -23.11 -6.65 3.75
CA VAL A 177 -23.71 -5.68 4.67
C VAL A 177 -25.18 -5.49 4.35
N GLU A 178 -25.94 -5.11 5.36
CA GLU A 178 -27.33 -4.68 5.19
C GLU A 178 -27.47 -3.25 5.72
N VAL A 179 -28.00 -2.36 4.88
CA VAL A 179 -28.24 -0.95 5.20
C VAL A 179 -29.48 -0.49 4.44
N CYS A 180 -30.39 0.23 5.11
CA CYS A 180 -31.67 0.65 4.53
C CYS A 180 -32.45 -0.52 3.87
N GLU A 181 -32.48 -1.69 4.53
CA GLU A 181 -33.08 -2.93 4.01
C GLU A 181 -32.45 -3.48 2.71
N GLN A 182 -31.37 -2.86 2.24
CA GLN A 182 -30.63 -3.28 1.06
C GLN A 182 -29.40 -4.10 1.48
N LYS A 183 -29.30 -5.31 0.93
CA LYS A 183 -28.13 -6.17 1.10
C LYS A 183 -27.12 -5.86 0.02
N ILE A 184 -25.90 -5.48 0.39
CA ILE A 184 -24.83 -5.11 -0.53
C ILE A 184 -23.60 -5.97 -0.26
N ILE A 185 -23.11 -6.62 -1.31
CA ILE A 185 -21.85 -7.35 -1.29
C ILE A 185 -20.72 -6.35 -1.57
N LEU A 186 -19.78 -6.26 -0.65
CA LEU A 186 -18.63 -5.37 -0.71
C LEU A 186 -17.35 -6.22 -0.79
N ILE A 187 -16.45 -5.91 -1.72
CA ILE A 187 -15.23 -6.69 -1.95
C ILE A 187 -14.03 -5.75 -2.03
N ASN A 188 -13.14 -5.83 -1.04
CA ASN A 188 -11.85 -5.14 -1.06
C ASN A 188 -10.81 -6.06 -1.70
N VAL A 189 -10.12 -5.58 -2.74
CA VAL A 189 -9.13 -6.32 -3.51
C VAL A 189 -7.75 -5.63 -3.45
N TYR A 190 -6.72 -6.47 -3.34
CA TYR A 190 -5.33 -6.15 -3.63
C TYR A 190 -4.79 -7.15 -4.66
N GLY A 191 -4.66 -6.72 -5.90
CA GLY A 191 -4.29 -7.58 -7.03
C GLY A 191 -2.85 -8.05 -6.97
N TYR A 192 -2.58 -9.23 -7.53
CA TYR A 192 -1.22 -9.73 -7.71
C TYR A 192 -0.51 -8.98 -8.84
N ASN A 193 0.77 -8.66 -8.64
CA ASN A 193 1.69 -8.28 -9.72
C ASN A 193 1.87 -9.40 -10.76
N ASN A 194 1.76 -10.66 -10.33
CA ASN A 194 1.74 -11.80 -11.24
C ASN A 194 0.38 -11.91 -11.92
N ARG A 195 0.38 -11.74 -13.25
CA ARG A 195 -0.85 -11.72 -14.06
C ARG A 195 -1.66 -13.02 -13.99
N SER A 196 -1.02 -14.18 -13.92
CA SER A 196 -1.73 -15.47 -13.82
C SER A 196 -2.41 -15.64 -12.47
N LEU A 197 -1.73 -15.26 -11.38
CA LEU A 197 -2.33 -15.28 -10.05
C LEU A 197 -3.52 -14.31 -9.97
N ASN A 198 -3.38 -13.12 -10.56
CA ASN A 198 -4.44 -12.13 -10.62
C ASN A 198 -5.67 -12.65 -11.40
N ARG A 199 -5.46 -13.27 -12.57
CA ARG A 199 -6.53 -13.91 -13.35
C ARG A 199 -7.26 -14.99 -12.55
N ASN A 200 -6.52 -15.86 -11.85
CA ASN A 200 -7.10 -16.91 -11.01
C ASN A 200 -7.92 -16.33 -9.86
N MET A 201 -7.42 -15.28 -9.20
CA MET A 201 -8.12 -14.58 -8.14
C MET A 201 -9.44 -13.99 -8.63
N MET A 202 -9.42 -13.26 -9.76
CA MET A 202 -10.63 -12.65 -10.33
C MET A 202 -11.67 -13.71 -10.74
N SER A 203 -11.25 -14.81 -11.37
CA SER A 203 -12.15 -15.91 -11.71
C SER A 203 -12.79 -16.55 -10.48
N ASN A 204 -12.02 -16.72 -9.40
CA ASN A 204 -12.54 -17.24 -8.13
C ASN A 204 -13.52 -16.27 -7.47
N LEU A 205 -13.23 -14.96 -7.48
CA LEU A 205 -14.13 -13.93 -6.99
C LEU A 205 -15.45 -13.90 -7.76
N SER A 206 -15.43 -14.03 -9.11
CA SER A 206 -16.67 -14.13 -9.90
C SER A 206 -17.57 -15.28 -9.45
N LYS A 207 -17.00 -16.45 -9.16
CA LYS A 207 -17.74 -17.61 -8.65
C LYS A 207 -18.30 -17.38 -7.24
N LEU A 208 -17.52 -16.73 -6.37
CA LEU A 208 -17.95 -16.39 -5.02
C LEU A 208 -19.09 -15.37 -5.02
N ILE A 209 -19.01 -14.36 -5.89
CA ILE A 209 -20.08 -13.38 -6.12
C ILE A 209 -21.37 -14.08 -6.54
N ALA A 210 -21.32 -14.96 -7.53
CA ALA A 210 -22.50 -15.70 -8.00
C ALA A 210 -23.12 -16.57 -6.89
N ASN A 211 -22.28 -17.25 -6.10
CA ASN A 211 -22.73 -18.06 -4.97
C ASN A 211 -23.41 -17.20 -3.88
N TRP A 212 -22.78 -16.10 -3.49
CA TRP A 212 -23.33 -15.20 -2.48
C TRP A 212 -24.59 -14.49 -2.95
N SER A 213 -24.64 -14.12 -4.24
CA SER A 213 -25.83 -13.50 -4.82
C SER A 213 -27.04 -14.42 -4.71
N THR A 214 -26.84 -15.72 -5.01
CA THR A 214 -27.87 -16.76 -4.86
C THR A 214 -28.23 -17.00 -3.40
N THR A 215 -27.22 -17.15 -2.54
CA THR A 215 -27.39 -17.51 -1.12
C THR A 215 -28.13 -16.42 -0.34
N TYR A 216 -27.81 -15.15 -0.61
CA TYR A 216 -28.33 -14.02 0.16
C TYR A 216 -29.44 -13.25 -0.55
N GLY A 217 -29.75 -13.60 -1.80
CA GLY A 217 -30.77 -12.93 -2.62
C GLY A 217 -30.43 -11.48 -2.93
N SER A 218 -29.15 -11.18 -3.19
CA SER A 218 -28.70 -9.82 -3.54
C SER A 218 -27.92 -9.81 -4.84
N THR A 219 -28.21 -8.83 -5.69
CA THR A 219 -27.46 -8.54 -6.92
C THR A 219 -26.65 -7.25 -6.82
N GLN A 220 -26.61 -6.63 -5.63
CA GLN A 220 -25.89 -5.39 -5.39
C GLN A 220 -24.46 -5.72 -4.97
N VAL A 221 -23.51 -5.40 -5.85
CA VAL A 221 -22.10 -5.75 -5.66
C VAL A 221 -21.23 -4.52 -5.90
N ILE A 222 -20.29 -4.28 -4.99
CA ILE A 222 -19.27 -3.24 -5.11
C ILE A 222 -17.93 -3.91 -4.86
N THR A 223 -17.06 -3.87 -5.87
CA THR A 223 -15.69 -4.37 -5.77
C THR A 223 -14.75 -3.18 -5.92
N GLY A 224 -13.82 -3.00 -5.00
CA GLY A 224 -12.84 -1.93 -5.10
C GLY A 224 -11.51 -2.22 -4.43
N GLY A 225 -10.54 -1.33 -4.66
CA GLY A 225 -9.18 -1.44 -4.16
C GLY A 225 -8.15 -1.32 -5.28
N ASP A 226 -6.92 -1.76 -5.01
CA ASP A 226 -5.82 -1.80 -5.97
C ASP A 226 -5.86 -3.13 -6.73
N PHE A 227 -6.14 -3.09 -8.03
CA PHE A 227 -6.23 -4.29 -8.86
C PHE A 227 -4.87 -4.71 -9.42
N ASN A 228 -3.83 -3.87 -9.30
CA ASN A 228 -2.55 -4.02 -9.98
C ASN A 228 -2.67 -4.24 -11.50
N LEU A 229 -3.74 -3.71 -12.09
CA LEU A 229 -4.08 -3.84 -13.51
C LEU A 229 -4.46 -2.46 -14.06
N ALA A 230 -4.14 -2.23 -15.33
CA ALA A 230 -4.47 -1.00 -16.05
C ALA A 230 -5.13 -1.40 -17.39
N PRO A 231 -6.47 -1.47 -17.44
CA PRO A 231 -7.22 -2.00 -18.58
C PRO A 231 -6.90 -1.34 -19.90
N ASN A 232 -6.62 -0.04 -19.95
CA ASN A 232 -6.25 0.63 -21.18
C ASN A 232 -4.85 1.24 -21.06
N SER A 233 -3.85 0.67 -21.73
CA SER A 233 -2.46 1.13 -21.61
C SER A 233 -2.22 2.57 -22.10
N TRP A 234 -3.14 3.16 -22.87
CA TRP A 234 -3.04 4.51 -23.41
C TRP A 234 -3.74 5.57 -22.55
N LEU A 235 -4.79 5.19 -21.83
CA LEU A 235 -5.57 6.07 -20.95
C LEU A 235 -5.21 5.90 -19.47
N ASP A 236 -4.81 4.70 -19.05
CA ASP A 236 -4.57 4.32 -17.66
C ASP A 236 -3.08 4.25 -17.32
N ARG A 237 -2.16 4.61 -18.23
CA ARG A 237 -0.71 4.69 -17.95
C ARG A 237 -0.06 5.92 -18.56
N GLU A 238 0.99 6.39 -17.91
CA GLU A 238 1.99 7.31 -18.43
C GLU A 238 3.38 6.82 -17.97
N PRO A 239 4.37 6.64 -18.86
CA PRO A 239 4.19 6.60 -20.30
C PRO A 239 3.33 5.40 -20.71
N GLN A 240 2.76 5.51 -21.89
CA GLN A 240 1.96 4.44 -22.48
C GLN A 240 2.81 3.19 -22.69
N ARG A 241 2.20 2.01 -22.57
CA ARG A 241 2.87 0.72 -22.80
C ARG A 241 2.27 0.02 -24.01
N GLY A 242 3.12 -0.64 -24.79
CA GLY A 242 2.72 -1.37 -26.00
C GLY A 242 2.75 -0.50 -27.25
N LYS A 243 2.53 -1.13 -28.41
CA LYS A 243 2.54 -0.44 -29.72
C LYS A 243 1.17 0.19 -30.07
N GLN A 244 0.10 -0.29 -29.45
CA GLN A 244 -1.30 0.11 -29.70
C GLN A 244 -2.10 0.07 -28.38
N PRO A 245 -3.29 0.67 -28.30
CA PRO A 245 -4.20 0.49 -27.17
C PRO A 245 -4.55 -0.98 -26.99
N GLU A 246 -3.94 -1.62 -25.98
CA GLU A 246 -4.27 -2.98 -25.60
C GLU A 246 -5.22 -2.96 -24.41
N HIS A 247 -6.32 -3.69 -24.54
CA HIS A 247 -7.26 -3.90 -23.45
C HIS A 247 -6.80 -5.06 -22.57
N ASP A 248 -6.59 -4.83 -21.28
CA ASP A 248 -6.36 -5.94 -20.33
C ASP A 248 -7.66 -6.72 -20.15
N SER A 249 -7.67 -7.96 -20.65
CA SER A 249 -8.87 -8.80 -20.58
C SER A 249 -9.26 -9.17 -19.16
N ILE A 250 -8.38 -9.13 -18.16
CA ILE A 250 -8.72 -9.65 -16.82
C ILE A 250 -9.86 -8.85 -16.17
N ILE A 251 -9.74 -7.51 -16.13
CA ILE A 251 -10.80 -6.66 -15.55
C ILE A 251 -12.05 -6.71 -16.43
N TRP A 252 -11.89 -6.73 -17.76
CA TRP A 252 -13.01 -6.84 -18.68
C TRP A 252 -13.79 -8.15 -18.45
N ASP A 253 -13.10 -9.30 -18.40
CA ASP A 253 -13.68 -10.64 -18.20
C ASP A 253 -14.42 -10.69 -16.85
N PHE A 254 -13.80 -10.13 -15.80
CA PHE A 254 -14.40 -10.03 -14.48
C PHE A 254 -15.69 -9.19 -14.51
N CYS A 255 -15.65 -8.00 -15.10
CA CYS A 255 -16.81 -7.11 -15.22
C CYS A 255 -17.95 -7.76 -16.01
N THR A 256 -17.64 -8.35 -17.16
CA THR A 256 -18.63 -9.03 -18.00
C THR A 256 -19.28 -10.22 -17.27
N THR A 257 -18.48 -11.04 -16.59
CA THR A 257 -18.98 -12.22 -15.86
C THR A 257 -19.85 -11.83 -14.66
N THR A 258 -19.58 -10.68 -14.04
CA THR A 258 -20.27 -10.22 -12.82
C THR A 258 -21.33 -9.15 -13.09
N ASN A 259 -21.54 -8.77 -14.35
CA ASN A 259 -22.41 -7.67 -14.76
C ASN A 259 -22.09 -6.35 -13.99
N MET A 260 -20.80 -6.07 -13.86
CA MET A 260 -20.27 -4.89 -13.20
C MET A 260 -19.67 -3.92 -14.22
N ILE A 261 -19.57 -2.66 -13.82
CA ILE A 261 -18.99 -1.58 -14.62
C ILE A 261 -17.93 -0.81 -13.82
N ASP A 262 -16.91 -0.31 -14.50
CA ASP A 262 -16.03 0.73 -13.97
C ASP A 262 -16.77 2.07 -14.04
N TYR A 263 -17.40 2.47 -12.92
CA TYR A 263 -18.25 3.66 -12.87
C TYR A 263 -17.47 4.94 -13.20
N TRP A 264 -16.22 5.03 -12.74
CA TRP A 264 -15.39 6.20 -13.00
C TRP A 264 -15.08 6.33 -14.49
N ARG A 265 -14.69 5.24 -15.16
CA ARG A 265 -14.43 5.25 -16.61
C ARG A 265 -15.70 5.50 -17.42
N MET A 266 -16.84 4.95 -17.01
CA MET A 266 -18.13 5.21 -17.67
C MET A 266 -18.47 6.70 -17.68
N THR A 267 -18.26 7.39 -16.55
CA THR A 267 -18.53 8.83 -16.41
C THR A 267 -17.39 9.71 -16.92
N ASN A 268 -16.20 9.15 -17.17
CA ASN A 268 -15.01 9.85 -17.67
C ASN A 268 -14.34 9.09 -18.83
N PRO A 269 -15.01 8.90 -19.99
CA PRO A 269 -14.56 7.93 -21.00
C PRO A 269 -13.14 8.17 -21.51
N ASN A 270 -12.78 9.43 -21.77
CA ASN A 270 -11.50 9.80 -22.40
C ASN A 270 -10.52 10.49 -21.44
N THR A 271 -10.88 10.63 -20.17
CA THR A 271 -10.06 11.35 -19.19
C THR A 271 -8.85 10.51 -18.80
N LYS A 272 -7.65 11.11 -18.88
CA LYS A 272 -6.43 10.55 -18.30
C LYS A 272 -6.30 11.02 -16.85
N LYS A 273 -6.53 10.11 -15.91
CA LYS A 273 -6.32 10.34 -14.47
C LYS A 273 -5.74 9.07 -13.87
N TYR A 274 -4.75 9.23 -13.00
CA TYR A 274 -3.97 8.14 -12.43
C TYR A 274 -4.17 8.10 -10.92
N THR A 275 -4.00 6.91 -10.35
CA THR A 275 -4.16 6.69 -8.91
C THR A 275 -2.84 6.33 -8.27
N TRP A 276 -1.94 5.67 -8.99
CA TRP A 276 -0.59 5.33 -8.55
C TRP A 276 0.48 6.16 -9.26
N PHE A 277 1.49 6.60 -8.51
CA PHE A 277 2.61 7.40 -8.98
C PHE A 277 3.93 6.79 -8.51
N SER A 278 4.83 6.45 -9.44
CA SER A 278 6.07 5.77 -9.10
C SER A 278 6.94 6.61 -8.13
N PRO A 279 7.32 6.05 -6.97
CA PRO A 279 8.23 6.74 -6.05
C PRO A 279 9.62 6.96 -6.63
N SER A 280 10.05 6.11 -7.57
CA SER A 280 11.39 6.12 -8.15
C SER A 280 11.48 6.85 -9.50
N ASN A 281 10.36 7.04 -10.20
CA ASN A 281 10.33 7.73 -11.48
C ASN A 281 9.10 8.63 -11.60
N LYS A 282 9.31 9.95 -11.48
CA LYS A 282 8.23 10.96 -11.51
C LYS A 282 7.42 11.00 -12.81
N ASN A 283 7.94 10.43 -13.89
CA ASN A 283 7.26 10.38 -15.19
C ASN A 283 6.43 9.10 -15.37
N VAL A 284 6.37 8.23 -14.34
CA VAL A 284 5.64 6.96 -14.40
C VAL A 284 4.46 7.00 -13.44
N CYS A 285 3.26 6.88 -13.98
CA CYS A 285 2.03 6.76 -13.22
C CYS A 285 1.03 5.82 -13.92
N SER A 286 0.07 5.31 -13.16
CA SER A 286 -0.96 4.40 -13.68
C SER A 286 -2.25 4.54 -12.88
N ARG A 287 -3.40 4.27 -13.51
CA ARG A 287 -4.65 4.03 -12.81
C ARG A 287 -4.69 2.55 -12.47
N LEU A 288 -4.62 2.23 -11.18
CA LEU A 288 -4.59 0.87 -10.66
C LEU A 288 -5.70 0.62 -9.63
N ASP A 289 -6.33 1.68 -9.16
CA ASP A 289 -7.36 1.62 -8.13
C ASP A 289 -8.74 1.88 -8.75
N TYR A 290 -9.71 1.00 -8.46
CA TYR A 290 -11.03 1.01 -9.11
C TYR A 290 -12.16 0.89 -8.10
N TRP A 291 -13.30 1.49 -8.43
CA TRP A 291 -14.62 1.10 -7.93
C TRP A 291 -15.39 0.47 -9.09
N LEU A 292 -15.53 -0.84 -9.05
CA LEU A 292 -16.41 -1.59 -9.92
C LEU A 292 -17.75 -1.76 -9.21
N VAL A 293 -18.86 -1.47 -9.88
CA VAL A 293 -20.20 -1.54 -9.29
C VAL A 293 -21.13 -2.34 -10.18
N SER A 294 -22.03 -3.13 -9.60
CA SER A 294 -23.10 -3.78 -10.37
C SER A 294 -24.00 -2.72 -11.02
N GLN A 295 -24.67 -3.10 -12.10
CA GLN A 295 -25.62 -2.20 -12.78
C GLN A 295 -26.73 -1.71 -11.84
N THR A 296 -27.12 -2.50 -10.85
CA THR A 296 -28.10 -2.13 -9.83
C THR A 296 -27.57 -1.09 -8.84
N VAL A 297 -26.28 -1.11 -8.51
CA VAL A 297 -25.68 -0.11 -7.63
C VAL A 297 -25.43 1.21 -8.37
N SER A 298 -25.16 1.15 -9.68
CA SER A 298 -24.78 2.34 -10.45
C SER A 298 -25.82 3.46 -10.42
N SER A 299 -27.11 3.13 -10.29
CA SER A 299 -28.21 4.10 -10.16
C SER A 299 -28.21 4.87 -8.84
N TYR A 300 -27.57 4.33 -7.80
CA TYR A 300 -27.46 4.99 -6.49
C TYR A 300 -26.18 5.83 -6.36
N VAL A 301 -25.23 5.67 -7.29
CA VAL A 301 -23.96 6.41 -7.22
C VAL A 301 -24.21 7.88 -7.57
N THR A 302 -23.94 8.76 -6.61
CA THR A 302 -24.04 10.21 -6.78
C THR A 302 -22.68 10.85 -7.05
N LYS A 303 -21.60 10.18 -6.65
CA LYS A 303 -20.25 10.74 -6.75
C LYS A 303 -19.18 9.65 -6.81
N CYS A 304 -18.20 9.84 -7.69
CA CYS A 304 -16.99 9.01 -7.76
C CYS A 304 -15.77 9.89 -8.02
N GLU A 305 -14.90 10.05 -7.02
CA GLU A 305 -13.78 10.99 -7.06
C GLU A 305 -12.45 10.37 -6.64
N THR A 306 -11.37 10.98 -7.10
CA THR A 306 -9.99 10.62 -6.72
C THR A 306 -9.33 11.82 -6.06
N GLN A 307 -8.66 11.59 -4.93
CA GLN A 307 -7.90 12.60 -4.19
C GLN A 307 -6.53 12.06 -3.78
N SER A 308 -5.52 12.93 -3.74
CA SER A 308 -4.19 12.56 -3.25
C SER A 308 -4.22 12.18 -1.78
N THR A 309 -3.40 11.20 -1.41
CA THR A 309 -3.32 10.68 -0.04
C THR A 309 -1.93 10.85 0.55
N PRO A 310 -1.81 11.23 1.83
CA PRO A 310 -0.50 11.32 2.47
C PRO A 310 0.08 9.92 2.72
N LEU A 311 1.41 9.83 2.73
CA LEU A 311 2.17 8.64 3.16
C LEU A 311 2.00 7.38 2.29
N THR A 312 1.47 7.55 1.09
CA THR A 312 1.33 6.49 0.08
C THR A 312 1.60 7.07 -1.31
N ASP A 313 1.98 6.21 -2.24
CA ASP A 313 2.15 6.47 -3.66
C ASP A 313 0.87 6.26 -4.47
N HIS A 314 -0.20 5.82 -3.80
CA HIS A 314 -1.56 5.76 -4.34
C HIS A 314 -2.38 7.01 -4.02
N CYS A 315 -3.57 7.10 -4.60
CA CYS A 315 -4.60 8.09 -4.32
C CYS A 315 -5.82 7.39 -3.72
N LEU A 316 -6.58 8.09 -2.89
CA LEU A 316 -7.88 7.63 -2.42
C LEU A 316 -8.91 7.80 -3.52
N ILE A 317 -9.61 6.72 -3.83
CA ILE A 317 -10.83 6.71 -4.64
C ILE A 317 -12.05 6.63 -3.73
N SER A 318 -13.01 7.52 -3.93
CA SER A 318 -14.24 7.62 -3.14
C SER A 318 -15.45 7.32 -3.99
N LEU A 319 -16.45 6.68 -3.39
CA LEU A 319 -17.74 6.37 -3.99
C LEU A 319 -18.83 6.78 -2.99
N LEU A 320 -19.75 7.66 -3.40
CA LEU A 320 -20.89 8.09 -2.60
C LEU A 320 -22.17 7.51 -3.18
N LEU A 321 -22.96 6.87 -2.32
CA LEU A 321 -24.25 6.29 -2.67
C LEU A 321 -25.39 7.04 -1.98
N SER A 322 -26.51 7.20 -2.68
CA SER A 322 -27.78 7.65 -2.10
C SER A 322 -28.72 6.45 -2.05
N LEU A 323 -28.71 5.73 -0.92
CA LEU A 323 -29.45 4.47 -0.71
C LEU A 323 -30.82 4.67 -0.07
#